data_AF-A0A8S3A430-F1
#
_entry.id   AF-A0A8S3A430-F1
#
_cell.length_a   1.000
_cell.length_b   1.000
_cell.length_c   1.000
_cell.angle_alpha   90.00
_cell.angle_beta   90.00
_cell.angle_gamma   90.00
#
_symmetry.space_group_name_H-M   'P 1'
#
loop_
_entity.id
_entity.type
_entity.pdbx_description
1 polymer ?
#
loop_
_entity_poly.entity_id
_entity_poly.type
_entity_poly.pdbx_seq_one_letter_code
_entity_poly.pdbx_strand_id
1 'polypeptide(L)' 'MEDFKDIGDMNILAGIHYTTEKRKPISALSIDIHPQYDADIFANDVAIITLA' A
#
# COMPACT_ATOMS: atom_id res chain seq x y z
N MET A 1 8.49 -1.03 -14.81
CA MET A 1 7.99 -1.11 -13.43
C MET A 1 7.27 0.20 -13.17
N GLU A 2 5.95 0.17 -13.05
CA GLU A 2 5.19 1.39 -12.75
C GLU A 2 5.56 1.82 -11.34
N ASP A 3 6.28 2.94 -11.21
CA ASP A 3 6.38 3.66 -9.95
C ASP A 3 4.94 3.92 -9.48
N PHE A 4 4.61 3.52 -8.26
CA PHE A 4 3.44 4.02 -7.56
C PHE A 4 3.66 5.52 -7.33
N LYS A 5 3.34 6.32 -8.36
CA LYS A 5 3.89 7.66 -8.53
C LYS A 5 3.43 8.67 -7.50
N ASP A 6 2.34 8.42 -6.78
CA ASP A 6 1.93 9.27 -5.68
C ASP A 6 1.08 8.50 -4.66
N ILE A 7 1.39 8.71 -3.37
CA ILE A 7 0.62 8.15 -2.26
C ILE A 7 -0.82 8.65 -2.20
N GLY A 8 -1.10 9.77 -2.90
CA GLY A 8 -2.42 10.39 -3.00
C GLY A 8 -3.47 9.48 -3.64
N ASP A 9 -3.05 8.49 -4.42
CA ASP A 9 -3.97 7.56 -5.09
C ASP A 9 -4.29 6.32 -4.25
N MET A 10 -3.63 6.12 -3.11
CA MET A 10 -3.80 4.92 -2.28
C MET A 10 -4.87 5.10 -1.20
N ASN A 11 -5.82 4.16 -1.19
CA ASN A 11 -6.89 4.08 -0.20
C ASN A 11 -6.87 2.73 0.51
N ILE A 12 -6.94 2.74 1.84
CA ILE A 12 -6.89 1.52 2.65
C ILE A 12 -8.29 1.26 3.23
N LEU A 13 -8.79 0.05 3.01
CA LEU A 13 -10.04 -0.42 3.58
C LEU A 13 -9.74 -1.54 4.58
N ALA A 14 -10.14 -1.34 5.84
CA ALA A 14 -9.94 -2.30 6.91
C ALA A 14 -11.28 -2.74 7.51
N GLY A 15 -11.32 -3.98 8.02
CA GLY A 15 -12.51 -4.52 8.69
C GLY A 15 -13.72 -4.73 7.77
N ILE A 16 -13.49 -5.00 6.49
CA ILE A 16 -14.53 -5.37 5.52
C ILE A 16 -14.42 -6.85 5.18
N HIS A 17 -15.54 -7.46 4.84
CA HIS A 17 -15.59 -8.81 4.29
C HIS A 17 -15.90 -8.78 2.78
N TYR A 18 -16.76 -7.86 2.36
CA TYR A 18 -17.10 -7.63 0.94
C TYR A 18 -16.61 -6.27 0.45
N THR A 19 -16.16 -6.22 -0.80
CA THR A 19 -15.69 -4.98 -1.46
C THR A 19 -16.82 -3.99 -1.77
N THR A 20 -18.08 -4.43 -1.70
CA THR A 20 -19.27 -3.59 -1.87
C THR A 20 -19.70 -2.88 -0.59
N GLU A 21 -19.11 -3.23 0.56
CA GLU A 21 -19.39 -2.58 1.83
C GLU A 21 -18.94 -1.11 1.80
N LYS A 22 -19.82 -0.21 2.28
CA LYS A 22 -19.46 1.20 2.43
C LYS A 22 -18.69 1.39 3.72
N ARG A 23 -17.38 1.62 3.60
CA ARG A 23 -16.52 2.12 4.68
C ARG A 23 -15.84 3.41 4.25
N LYS A 24 -15.50 4.24 5.22
CA LYS A 24 -14.63 5.40 4.99
C LYS A 24 -13.21 4.87 4.74
N PRO A 25 -12.60 5.15 3.59
CA PRO A 25 -11.20 4.80 3.35
C PRO A 25 -10.27 5.50 4.35
N ILE A 26 -9.20 4.81 4.70
CA ILE A 26 -8.08 5.37 5.46
C ILE A 26 -7.03 5.85 4.46
N SER A 27 -6.60 7.09 4.63
CA SER A 27 -5.55 7.70 3.80
C SER A 27 -4.17 7.20 4.23
N ALA A 28 -3.33 6.88 3.25
CA ALA A 28 -1.92 6.60 3.47
C ALA A 28 -1.14 7.92 3.62
N LEU A 29 -0.16 7.92 4.53
CA LEU A 29 0.75 9.04 4.81
C LEU A 29 2.13 8.82 4.15
N SER A 30 2.69 7.62 4.27
CA SER A 30 3.93 7.20 3.61
C SER A 30 3.90 5.70 3.25
N ILE A 31 4.74 5.31 2.30
CA ILE A 31 5.04 3.90 2.00
C ILE A 31 6.56 3.75 2.05
N ASP A 32 7.03 2.84 2.89
CA ASP A 32 8.44 2.51 3.06
C ASP A 32 8.70 1.10 2.51
N ILE A 33 9.31 1.03 1.33
CA ILE A 33 9.68 -0.23 0.67
C ILE A 33 10.99 -0.73 1.25
N HIS A 34 11.13 -2.06 1.43
CA HIS A 34 12.39 -2.63 1.92
C HIS A 34 13.58 -2.20 1.04
N PRO A 35 14.70 -1.73 1.61
CA PRO A 35 15.81 -1.13 0.85
C PRO A 35 16.56 -2.13 -0.06
N GLN A 36 16.37 -3.43 0.18
CA GLN A 36 16.93 -4.52 -0.63
C GLN A 36 15.85 -5.27 -1.41
N TYR A 37 14.70 -4.64 -1.65
CA TYR A 37 13.68 -5.21 -2.53
C TYR A 37 14.25 -5.40 -3.93
N ASP A 38 14.08 -6.61 -4.47
CA ASP A 38 14.48 -6.96 -5.82
C ASP A 38 13.27 -7.55 -6.55
N ALA A 39 12.81 -6.86 -7.59
CA ALA A 39 11.63 -7.23 -8.35
C ALA A 39 11.85 -8.42 -9.30
N ASP A 40 13.09 -8.73 -9.67
CA ASP A 40 13.39 -9.82 -10.61
C ASP A 40 13.34 -11.19 -9.91
N ILE A 41 13.66 -11.22 -8.61
CA ILE A 41 13.73 -12.43 -7.79
C ILE A 41 12.75 -12.44 -6.62
N PHE A 42 11.94 -11.39 -6.48
CA PHE A 42 11.02 -11.17 -5.35
C PHE A 42 11.70 -11.25 -3.98
N ALA A 43 12.98 -10.89 -3.91
CA ALA A 43 13.69 -10.86 -2.64
C ALA A 43 13.23 -9.65 -1.83
N ASN A 44 12.98 -9.86 -0.54
CA ASN A 44 12.51 -8.83 0.39
C ASN A 44 11.25 -8.10 -0.09
N ASP A 45 10.29 -8.85 -0.64
CA ASP A 45 8.99 -8.35 -1.08
C ASP A 45 8.09 -7.97 0.11
N VAL A 46 8.42 -6.84 0.73
CA VAL A 46 7.72 -6.27 1.90
C VAL A 46 7.81 -4.74 1.90
N ALA A 47 6.73 -4.11 2.34
CA ALA A 47 6.66 -2.67 2.56
C ALA A 47 5.85 -2.36 3.82
N ILE A 48 6.09 -1.19 4.40
CA ILE A 48 5.31 -0.64 5.51
C ILE A 48 4.52 0.56 5.00
N ILE A 49 3.23 0.62 5.34
CA ILE A 49 2.37 1.77 5.03
C ILE A 49 2.05 2.48 6.34
N THR A 50 2.42 3.75 6.44
CA THR A 50 2.03 4.61 7.55
C THR A 50 0.69 5.27 7.22
N LEU A 51 -0.25 5.26 8.16
CA LEU A 51 -1.59 5.85 8.01
C LEU A 51 -1.60 7.29 8.54
N ALA A 52 -2.44 8.16 7.97
CA ALA A 52 -2.61 9.56 8.40
C ALA A 52 -3.48 9.72 9.65
#